data_AF-A0A971V288-F1
#
_entry.id   AF-A0A971V288-F1
#
_cell.length_a   1.000
_cell.length_b   1.000
_cell.length_c   1.000
_cell.angle_alpha   90.00
_cell.angle_beta   90.00
_cell.angle_gamma   90.00
#
_symmetry.space_group_name_H-M   'P 1'
#
loop_
_entity.id
_entity.type
_entity.pdbx_description
1 polymer ?
#
loop_
_entity_poly.entity_id
_entity_poly.type
_entity_poly.pdbx_seq_one_letter_code
_entity_poly.pdbx_strand_id
1 'polypeptide(L)'
;MNSLQNTKSIHIFEIEGVKVDIVNYPYKWLEDPIEDDGIKLSGLKDIASMKLAAITNRGTKKDFIDMYFLLQHFSLNEMVEYYKTKYDTNSIYNVIRSLVYFADAENDPMPKMYIPVIWDEVKSVIKE
;
A
#
# COMPACT_ATOMS: atom_id res chain seq x y z
N MET A 1 26.13 -5.26 6.40
CA MET A 1 25.00 -5.45 5.45
C MET A 1 24.91 -6.93 5.13
N ASN A 2 23.80 -7.57 5.47
CA ASN A 2 23.54 -8.98 5.17
C ASN A 2 22.52 -9.06 4.03
N SER A 3 22.76 -9.94 3.05
CA SER A 3 21.80 -10.20 1.97
C SER A 3 20.82 -11.28 2.41
N LEU A 4 19.52 -10.99 2.39
CA LEU A 4 18.47 -11.93 2.79
C LEU A 4 17.83 -12.65 1.60
N GLN A 5 17.53 -11.92 0.52
CA GLN A 5 16.94 -12.48 -0.70
C GLN A 5 17.29 -11.61 -1.90
N ASN A 6 17.67 -12.22 -3.02
CA ASN A 6 17.93 -11.52 -4.27
C ASN A 6 17.23 -12.19 -5.43
N THR A 7 16.44 -11.41 -6.16
CA THR A 7 15.87 -11.77 -7.46
C THR A 7 16.34 -10.74 -8.49
N LYS A 8 15.94 -10.89 -9.75
CA LYS A 8 16.24 -9.88 -10.78
C LYS A 8 15.61 -8.51 -10.52
N SER A 9 14.52 -8.46 -9.75
CA SER A 9 13.71 -7.24 -9.57
C SER A 9 13.61 -6.77 -8.11
N ILE A 10 13.97 -7.60 -7.15
CA ILE A 10 13.86 -7.31 -5.72
C ILE A 10 15.11 -7.81 -5.02
N HIS A 11 15.75 -6.90 -4.29
CA HIS A 11 16.88 -7.19 -3.41
C HIS A 11 16.50 -6.82 -1.98
N ILE A 12 16.66 -7.75 -1.06
CA ILE A 12 16.32 -7.58 0.35
C ILE A 12 17.60 -7.73 1.16
N PHE A 13 17.89 -6.69 1.93
CA PHE A 13 19.05 -6.60 2.80
C PHE A 13 18.65 -6.37 4.25
N GLU A 14 19.59 -6.63 5.15
CA GLU A 14 19.58 -6.12 6.51
C GLU A 14 20.80 -5.22 6.70
N ILE A 15 20.56 -3.96 7.07
CA ILE A 15 21.58 -2.95 7.31
C ILE A 15 21.39 -2.49 8.74
N GLU A 16 22.38 -2.75 9.61
CA GLU A 16 22.34 -2.36 11.03
C GLU A 16 21.06 -2.82 11.77
N GLY A 17 20.58 -4.02 11.44
CA GLY A 17 19.34 -4.58 12.02
C GLY A 17 18.04 -4.05 11.41
N VAL A 18 18.12 -3.16 10.42
CA VAL A 18 16.97 -2.65 9.67
C VAL A 18 16.83 -3.40 8.35
N LYS A 19 15.64 -3.95 8.10
CA LYS A 19 15.31 -4.57 6.83
C LYS A 19 15.15 -3.49 5.75
N VAL A 20 15.86 -3.64 4.63
CA VAL A 20 15.85 -2.71 3.49
C VAL A 20 15.53 -3.48 2.21
N ASP A 21 14.46 -3.06 1.54
CA ASP A 21 13.99 -3.66 0.30
C ASP A 21 14.25 -2.68 -0.86
N ILE A 22 15.05 -3.10 -1.84
CA ILE A 22 15.29 -2.37 -3.08
C ILE A 22 14.52 -3.06 -4.20
N VAL A 23 13.54 -2.35 -4.75
CA VAL A 23 12.62 -2.89 -5.75
C VAL A 23 12.79 -2.13 -7.06
N ASN A 24 13.14 -2.86 -8.12
CA ASN A 24 13.01 -2.34 -9.48
C ASN A 24 11.53 -2.34 -9.86
N TYR A 25 10.94 -1.15 -9.81
CA TYR A 25 9.51 -0.97 -9.99
C TYR A 25 9.24 -0.21 -11.30
N PRO A 26 8.85 -0.91 -12.39
CA PRO A 26 8.86 -0.36 -13.75
C PRO A 26 7.63 0.53 -14.06
N TYR A 27 6.87 0.95 -13.06
CA TYR A 27 5.69 1.78 -13.24
C TYR A 27 6.04 3.25 -13.04
N LYS A 28 5.56 4.09 -13.96
CA LYS A 28 5.74 5.54 -13.86
C LYS A 28 5.09 6.07 -12.59
N TRP A 29 5.67 7.14 -12.06
CA TRP A 29 5.07 7.88 -10.96
C TRP A 29 3.92 8.71 -11.52
N LEU A 30 2.84 8.82 -10.76
CA LEU A 30 1.68 9.63 -11.13
C LEU A 30 1.92 11.11 -10.87
N GLU A 31 2.80 11.42 -9.94
CA GLU A 31 3.19 12.76 -9.55
C GLU A 31 4.71 12.85 -9.35
N ASP A 32 5.22 14.08 -9.34
CA ASP A 32 6.63 14.31 -9.03
C ASP A 32 6.94 13.88 -7.58
N PRO A 33 8.16 13.38 -7.31
CA PRO A 33 8.57 13.04 -5.96
C PRO A 33 8.49 14.24 -5.02
N ILE A 34 8.04 13.97 -3.80
CA ILE A 34 8.14 14.91 -2.69
C ILE A 34 9.56 14.83 -2.15
N GLU A 35 10.24 15.96 -2.00
CA GLU A 35 11.54 16.03 -1.33
C GLU A 35 11.35 16.49 0.11
N ASP A 36 11.83 15.69 1.06
CA ASP A 36 11.82 15.99 2.49
C ASP A 36 13.16 15.55 3.11
N ASP A 37 13.86 16.48 3.77
CA ASP A 37 15.20 16.28 4.34
C ASP A 37 16.21 15.61 3.38
N GLY A 38 16.16 15.97 2.09
CA GLY A 38 17.01 15.39 1.04
C GLY A 38 16.62 13.98 0.60
N ILE A 39 15.49 13.44 1.10
CA ILE A 39 14.94 12.13 0.74
C ILE A 39 13.78 12.33 -0.25
N LYS A 40 13.79 11.53 -1.32
CA LYS A 40 12.68 11.48 -2.29
C LYS A 40 11.63 10.49 -1.85
N LEU A 41 10.42 10.98 -1.64
CA LEU A 41 9.25 10.22 -1.22
C LEU A 41 8.21 10.19 -2.35
N SER A 42 7.52 9.06 -2.47
CA SER A 42 6.35 8.96 -3.35
C SER A 42 5.21 9.81 -2.83
N GLY A 43 4.51 10.49 -3.74
CA GLY A 43 3.29 11.20 -3.39
C GLY A 43 2.13 10.26 -3.03
N LEU A 44 1.06 10.83 -2.49
CA LEU A 44 -0.07 10.07 -1.95
C LEU A 44 -0.86 9.30 -3.02
N LYS A 45 -0.90 9.77 -4.28
CA LYS A 45 -1.60 9.07 -5.38
C LYS A 45 -0.86 7.80 -5.78
N ASP A 46 0.46 7.88 -5.81
CA ASP A 46 1.32 6.72 -6.02
C ASP A 46 1.17 5.70 -4.88
N ILE A 47 1.19 6.17 -3.63
CA ILE A 47 0.97 5.31 -2.45
C ILE A 47 -0.40 4.66 -2.49
N ALA A 48 -1.47 5.41 -2.80
CA ALA A 48 -2.82 4.88 -2.93
C ALA A 48 -2.90 3.74 -3.95
N SER A 49 -2.33 3.95 -5.13
CA SER A 49 -2.26 2.93 -6.18
C SER A 49 -1.48 1.69 -5.73
N MET A 50 -0.36 1.88 -5.04
CA MET A 50 0.44 0.77 -4.51
C MET A 50 -0.26 0.00 -3.39
N LYS A 51 -1.08 0.65 -2.56
CA LYS A 51 -1.88 -0.03 -1.52
C LYS A 51 -3.03 -0.83 -2.13
N LEU A 52 -3.69 -0.31 -3.17
CA LEU A 52 -4.67 -1.10 -3.94
C LEU A 52 -4.03 -2.33 -4.58
N ALA A 53 -2.80 -2.24 -5.11
CA ALA A 53 -2.08 -3.42 -5.61
C ALA A 53 -1.66 -4.41 -4.50
N ALA A 54 -1.33 -3.91 -3.30
CA ALA A 54 -0.96 -4.75 -2.18
C ALA A 54 -2.17 -5.55 -1.65
N ILE A 55 -3.34 -4.92 -1.55
CA ILE A 55 -4.54 -5.57 -1.03
C ILE A 55 -5.00 -6.72 -1.92
N THR A 56 -4.79 -6.64 -3.24
CA THR A 56 -5.11 -7.74 -4.17
C THR A 56 -4.19 -8.94 -4.04
N ASN A 57 -2.99 -8.76 -3.51
CA ASN A 57 -1.98 -9.82 -3.44
C ASN A 57 -1.90 -10.48 -2.05
N ARG A 58 -1.96 -9.68 -0.99
CA ARG A 58 -1.79 -10.17 0.39
C ARG A 58 -2.96 -9.90 1.33
N GLY A 59 -3.63 -8.74 1.19
CA GLY A 59 -4.77 -8.37 2.02
C GLY A 59 -4.50 -8.39 3.53
N THR A 60 -3.38 -7.84 4.01
CA THR A 60 -3.06 -7.85 5.45
C THR A 60 -3.77 -6.73 6.20
N LYS A 61 -3.92 -6.84 7.53
CA LYS A 61 -4.57 -5.79 8.36
C LYS A 61 -3.92 -4.41 8.21
N LYS A 62 -2.60 -4.37 8.01
CA LYS A 62 -1.87 -3.12 7.76
C LYS A 62 -2.32 -2.45 6.45
N ASP A 63 -2.55 -3.24 5.40
CA ASP A 63 -3.01 -2.70 4.11
C ASP A 63 -4.38 -2.04 4.24
N PHE A 64 -5.31 -2.65 4.96
CA PHE A 64 -6.62 -2.06 5.24
C PHE A 64 -6.53 -0.80 6.11
N ILE A 65 -5.64 -0.77 7.09
CA ILE A 65 -5.39 0.44 7.89
C ILE A 65 -4.83 1.57 7.01
N ASP A 66 -3.87 1.27 6.14
CA ASP A 66 -3.33 2.27 5.21
C ASP A 66 -4.42 2.79 4.27
N MET A 67 -5.29 1.91 3.77
CA MET A 67 -6.46 2.27 2.97
C MET A 67 -7.42 3.20 3.73
N TYR A 68 -7.72 2.90 4.99
CA TYR A 68 -8.57 3.76 5.83
C TYR A 68 -8.02 5.18 5.93
N PHE A 69 -6.72 5.36 6.14
CA PHE A 69 -6.13 6.71 6.19
C PHE A 69 -6.12 7.39 4.82
N LEU A 70 -5.87 6.65 3.75
CA LEU A 70 -5.92 7.20 2.38
C LEU A 70 -7.34 7.65 2.01
N LEU A 71 -8.38 6.99 2.50
CA LEU A 71 -9.78 7.38 2.31
C LEU A 71 -10.15 8.72 2.99
N GLN A 72 -9.31 9.21 3.91
CA GLN A 72 -9.47 10.57 4.47
C GLN A 72 -8.95 11.66 3.53
N HIS A 73 -8.17 11.29 2.51
CA HIS A 73 -7.59 12.20 1.53
C HIS A 73 -8.25 12.11 0.15
N PHE A 74 -8.70 10.91 -0.24
CA PHE A 74 -9.28 10.63 -1.54
C PHE A 74 -10.53 9.77 -1.41
N SER A 75 -11.48 9.94 -2.31
CA SER A 75 -12.54 8.95 -2.50
C SER A 75 -11.98 7.65 -3.07
N LEU A 76 -12.66 6.53 -2.81
CA LEU A 76 -12.29 5.24 -3.40
C LEU A 76 -12.24 5.30 -4.93
N ASN A 77 -13.17 6.02 -5.56
CA ASN A 77 -13.20 6.19 -7.01
C ASN A 77 -11.94 6.89 -7.54
N GLU A 78 -11.47 7.96 -6.87
CA GLU A 78 -10.22 8.63 -7.24
C GLU A 78 -9.03 7.68 -7.14
N MET A 79 -8.93 6.92 -6.05
CA MET A 79 -7.85 5.95 -5.85
C MET A 79 -7.85 4.88 -6.93
N VAL A 80 -9.04 4.41 -7.34
CA VAL A 80 -9.19 3.45 -8.44
C VAL A 80 -8.74 4.03 -9.78
N GLU A 81 -9.05 5.29 -10.09
CA GLU A 81 -8.57 5.95 -11.31
C GLU A 81 -7.05 6.18 -11.31
N TYR A 82 -6.46 6.47 -10.15
CA TYR A 82 -5.00 6.52 -9.99
C TYR A 82 -4.36 5.17 -10.27
N TYR A 83 -4.92 4.10 -9.69
CA TYR A 83 -4.48 2.73 -9.93
C TYR A 83 -4.53 2.37 -11.41
N LYS A 84 -5.67 2.62 -12.07
CA LYS A 84 -5.85 2.35 -13.51
C LYS A 84 -4.80 3.06 -14.35
N THR A 85 -4.54 4.33 -14.03
CA THR A 85 -3.55 5.15 -14.72
C THR A 85 -2.11 4.63 -14.49
N LYS A 86 -1.76 4.29 -13.24
CA LYS A 86 -0.42 3.85 -12.87
C LYS A 86 -0.03 2.53 -13.51
N TYR A 87 -0.98 1.60 -13.57
CA TYR A 87 -0.77 0.23 -14.06
C TYR A 87 -1.25 0.02 -15.49
N ASP A 88 -1.70 1.08 -16.17
CA ASP A 88 -2.26 1.04 -17.53
C ASP A 88 -3.28 -0.10 -17.71
N THR A 89 -4.27 -0.14 -16.83
CA THR A 89 -5.26 -1.22 -16.76
C THR A 89 -6.65 -0.69 -16.50
N ASN A 90 -7.65 -1.37 -17.08
CA ASN A 90 -9.07 -1.17 -16.73
C ASN A 90 -9.62 -2.31 -15.86
N SER A 91 -8.81 -3.32 -15.57
CA SER A 91 -9.23 -4.47 -14.77
C SER A 91 -9.11 -4.15 -13.28
N ILE A 92 -10.23 -3.72 -12.69
CA ILE A 92 -10.32 -3.39 -11.26
C ILE A 92 -11.08 -4.45 -10.46
N TYR A 93 -11.58 -5.50 -11.09
CA TYR A 93 -12.42 -6.51 -10.45
C TYR A 93 -11.76 -7.13 -9.22
N ASN A 94 -10.48 -7.51 -9.32
CA ASN A 94 -9.73 -8.07 -8.21
C ASN A 94 -9.53 -7.07 -7.07
N VAL A 95 -9.34 -5.79 -7.40
CA VAL A 95 -9.21 -4.70 -6.41
C VAL A 95 -10.50 -4.59 -5.60
N ILE A 96 -11.64 -4.43 -6.27
CA ILE A 96 -12.95 -4.31 -5.62
C ILE A 96 -13.27 -5.54 -4.77
N ARG A 97 -13.02 -6.74 -5.29
CA ARG A 97 -13.24 -7.99 -4.55
C ARG A 97 -12.38 -8.07 -3.28
N SER A 98 -11.12 -7.63 -3.36
CA SER A 98 -10.19 -7.71 -2.24
C SER A 98 -10.47 -6.66 -1.16
N LEU A 99 -10.99 -5.49 -1.54
CA LEU A 99 -11.38 -4.42 -0.60
C LEU A 99 -12.48 -4.84 0.38
N VAL A 100 -13.38 -5.75 -0.04
CA VAL A 100 -14.48 -6.23 0.81
C VAL A 100 -14.15 -7.55 1.55
N TYR A 101 -12.96 -8.11 1.32
CA TYR A 101 -12.55 -9.40 1.87
C TYR A 101 -11.54 -9.24 3.01
N PHE A 102 -12.06 -9.13 4.24
CA PHE A 102 -11.25 -8.90 5.45
C PHE A 102 -10.79 -10.18 6.16
N ALA A 103 -11.25 -11.35 5.70
CA ALA A 103 -11.13 -12.59 6.49
C ALA A 103 -9.67 -12.96 6.78
N ASP A 104 -8.77 -12.77 5.82
CA ASP A 104 -7.34 -13.06 5.98
C ASP A 104 -6.67 -12.07 6.94
N ALA A 105 -7.14 -10.81 6.96
CA ALA A 105 -6.64 -9.77 7.85
C ALA A 105 -7.16 -9.91 9.29
N GLU A 106 -8.25 -10.62 9.56
CA GLU A 106 -8.92 -10.59 10.87
C GLU A 106 -7.97 -11.02 12.01
N ASN A 107 -7.17 -12.06 11.75
CA ASN A 107 -6.24 -12.65 12.73
C ASN A 107 -4.87 -11.96 12.79
N ASP A 108 -4.57 -11.02 11.89
CA ASP A 108 -3.30 -10.30 11.93
C ASP A 108 -3.22 -9.45 13.22
N PRO A 109 -2.03 -9.35 13.85
CA PRO A 109 -1.87 -8.44 14.98
C PRO A 109 -2.05 -6.99 14.52
N MET A 110 -2.63 -6.16 15.39
CA MET A 110 -2.64 -4.72 15.16
C MET A 110 -1.20 -4.20 15.08
N PRO A 111 -0.85 -3.40 14.05
CA PRO A 111 0.43 -2.70 14.04
C PRO A 111 0.55 -1.75 15.24
N LYS A 112 1.80 -1.39 15.58
CA LYS A 112 2.04 -0.28 16.51
C LYS A 112 1.57 1.02 15.83
N MET A 113 0.54 1.64 16.41
CA MET A 113 -0.12 2.81 15.84
C MET A 113 0.43 4.10 16.43
N TYR A 114 0.68 5.09 15.58
CA TYR A 114 0.94 6.47 16.00
C TYR A 114 -0.38 7.23 16.22
N ILE A 115 -1.31 7.08 15.29
CA ILE A 115 -2.70 7.55 15.43
C ILE A 115 -3.55 6.35 15.85
N PRO A 116 -4.14 6.33 17.06
CA PRO A 116 -4.98 5.22 17.50
C PRO A 116 -6.18 5.01 16.57
N VAL A 117 -6.43 3.75 16.22
CA VAL A 117 -7.63 3.33 15.47
C VAL A 117 -7.97 1.90 15.89
N ILE A 118 -9.26 1.56 15.88
CA ILE A 118 -9.72 0.20 16.16
C ILE A 118 -10.11 -0.51 14.86
N TRP A 119 -9.92 -1.82 14.84
CA TRP A 119 -10.11 -2.62 13.62
C TRP A 119 -11.54 -2.55 13.05
N ASP A 120 -12.54 -2.50 13.92
CA ASP A 120 -13.94 -2.44 13.48
C ASP A 120 -14.30 -1.10 12.81
N GLU A 121 -13.67 0.00 13.22
CA GLU A 121 -13.84 1.31 12.56
C GLU A 121 -13.28 1.28 11.14
N VAL A 122 -12.09 0.72 10.96
CA VAL A 122 -11.44 0.54 9.64
C VAL A 122 -12.36 -0.24 8.70
N LYS A 123 -12.91 -1.36 9.17
CA LYS A 123 -13.84 -2.18 8.38
C LYS A 123 -15.13 -1.44 8.04
N SER A 124 -15.63 -0.58 8.93
CA SER A 124 -16.86 0.19 8.70
C SER A 124 -16.68 1.20 7.57
N VAL A 125 -15.61 1.99 7.61
CA VAL A 125 -15.34 3.04 6.61
C VAL A 125 -15.09 2.44 5.22
N ILE A 126 -14.41 1.30 5.11
CA ILE A 126 -14.10 0.70 3.81
C ILE A 126 -15.35 0.07 3.14
N LYS A 127 -16.37 -0.29 3.93
CA LYS A 127 -17.61 -0.89 3.44
C LYS A 127 -18.68 0.14 3.01
N GLU A 128 -18.52 1.40 3.42
CA GLU A 128 -19.41 2.51 3.09
C GLU A 128 -19.22 2.96 1.63
#